data_AF-A0A7Y9E8I2-F1
#
_entry.id   AF-A0A7Y9E8I2-F1
#
_cell.length_a   1.000
_cell.length_b   1.000
_cell.length_c   1.000
_cell.angle_alpha   90.00
_cell.angle_beta   90.00
_cell.angle_gamma   90.00
#
_symmetry.space_group_name_H-M   'P 1'
#
loop_
_entity.id
_entity.type
_entity.pdbx_description
1 polymer ?
#
loop_
_entity_poly.entity_id
_entity_poly.type
_entity_poly.pdbx_seq_one_letter_code
_entity_poly.pdbx_strand_id
1 'polypeptide(L)'
;MTAPAVRGHVELHEVLADLISDHGPQDPATLAARVRRRLRDARVTAEGVELAADAAATLVRRPDGRVDHLAHVLDGIVLTHRVRGALGGRTDLWLGRGAQPFLSLARLHPLPLASGGEARISASGAPVLVGPAGWLPAARRGDLVGLRWRDGRLSVSLVDPAHLAGPREELHVRTLMAQRLVQRLAQRFARDYGSGEDDPEQLEALVVRCLARARLEDPGLLSTPHAPLDEILHDPVAVRPADLWRELAGAREEAGVELCLEGMPAALHAELDRRARRHGMALDQFVIALLGHLAWRTPCAEDPEGWEGRLPARPRLTLLRGGSSGPVPARPDAAEPPEPPEAG
;
A
#
# COMPACT_ATOMS: atom_id res chain seq x y z
N MET A 1 7.88 26.49 25.53
CA MET A 1 6.93 25.71 26.36
C MET A 1 6.08 24.90 25.41
N THR A 2 6.49 23.66 25.12
CA THR A 2 5.88 22.85 24.07
C THR A 2 5.77 21.41 24.55
N ALA A 3 4.57 20.83 24.34
CA ALA A 3 4.18 19.41 24.41
C ALA A 3 3.98 18.70 25.77
N PRO A 4 2.81 18.90 26.42
CA PRO A 4 2.18 17.88 27.27
C PRO A 4 1.21 16.95 26.50
N ALA A 5 0.83 17.26 25.25
CA ALA A 5 -0.19 16.51 24.51
C ALA A 5 0.27 15.14 23.97
N VAL A 6 1.55 15.00 23.61
CA VAL A 6 2.07 13.78 22.96
C VAL A 6 2.14 12.59 23.92
N ARG A 7 2.46 12.82 25.21
CA ARG A 7 2.48 11.74 26.22
C ARG A 7 1.11 11.14 26.49
N GLY A 8 0.05 11.96 26.48
CA GLY A 8 -1.31 11.48 26.74
C GLY A 8 -1.85 10.54 25.65
N HIS A 9 -1.42 10.72 24.40
CA HIS A 9 -1.87 9.88 23.28
C HIS A 9 -1.22 8.48 23.27
N VAL A 10 0.06 8.39 23.62
CA VAL A 10 0.77 7.10 23.69
C VAL A 10 0.24 6.26 24.86
N GLU A 11 0.05 6.87 26.03
CA GLU A 11 -0.49 6.19 27.21
C GLU A 11 -1.95 5.75 27.00
N LEU A 12 -2.76 6.54 26.31
CA LEU A 12 -4.14 6.17 25.96
C LEU A 12 -4.18 4.97 25.00
N HIS A 13 -3.30 4.95 23.99
CA HIS A 13 -3.24 3.87 23.01
C HIS A 13 -2.85 2.53 23.65
N GLU A 14 -1.80 2.52 24.48
CA GLU A 14 -1.36 1.32 25.20
C GLU A 14 -2.47 0.75 26.09
N VAL A 15 -3.13 1.60 26.89
CA VAL A 15 -4.22 1.16 27.77
C VAL A 15 -5.42 0.63 26.99
N LEU A 16 -5.78 1.25 25.86
CA LEU A 16 -6.84 0.74 24.99
C LEU A 16 -6.49 -0.63 24.43
N ALA A 17 -5.26 -0.81 23.93
CA ALA A 17 -4.82 -2.06 23.36
C ALA A 17 -4.80 -3.19 24.40
N ASP A 18 -4.33 -2.93 25.62
CA ASP A 18 -4.38 -3.89 26.73
C ASP A 18 -5.82 -4.28 27.06
N LEU A 19 -6.70 -3.29 27.27
CA LEU A 19 -8.11 -3.55 27.63
C LEU A 19 -8.86 -4.35 26.57
N ILE A 20 -8.54 -4.14 25.29
CA ILE A 20 -9.16 -4.88 24.19
C ILE A 20 -8.55 -6.28 24.10
N SER A 21 -7.25 -6.44 24.33
CA SER A 21 -6.59 -7.75 24.34
C SER A 21 -7.15 -8.65 25.44
N ASP A 22 -7.43 -8.11 26.63
CA ASP A 22 -7.95 -8.87 27.77
C ASP A 22 -9.44 -9.24 27.66
N HIS A 23 -10.23 -8.42 26.96
CA HIS A 23 -11.70 -8.52 27.00
C HIS A 23 -12.36 -8.65 25.64
N GLY A 24 -11.58 -8.65 24.56
CA GLY A 24 -12.07 -8.66 23.19
C GLY A 24 -12.65 -7.31 22.74
N PRO A 25 -13.37 -7.31 21.59
CA PRO A 25 -13.89 -6.11 20.97
C PRO A 25 -14.95 -5.42 21.83
N GLN A 26 -14.84 -4.11 22.02
CA GLN A 26 -15.70 -3.33 22.92
C GLN A 26 -16.22 -2.05 22.27
N ASP A 27 -17.36 -1.57 22.74
CA ASP A 27 -17.89 -0.28 22.31
C ASP A 27 -17.04 0.89 22.86
N PRO A 28 -16.93 2.02 22.11
CA PRO A 28 -16.13 3.16 22.52
C PRO A 28 -16.53 3.76 23.87
N ALA A 29 -17.82 3.71 24.25
CA ALA A 29 -18.30 4.27 25.51
C ALA A 29 -17.84 3.44 26.71
N THR A 30 -17.91 2.11 26.62
CA THR A 30 -17.37 1.18 27.62
C THR A 30 -15.86 1.29 27.73
N LEU A 31 -15.14 1.36 26.60
CA LEU A 31 -13.70 1.59 26.60
C LEU A 31 -13.35 2.90 27.30
N ALA A 32 -14.00 4.01 26.94
CA ALA A 32 -13.77 5.29 27.59
C ALA A 32 -14.01 5.20 29.10
N ALA A 33 -15.10 4.57 29.55
CA ALA A 33 -15.38 4.40 30.98
C ALA A 33 -14.30 3.58 31.71
N ARG A 34 -13.78 2.51 31.10
CA ARG A 34 -12.70 1.68 31.68
C ARG A 34 -11.37 2.42 31.69
N VAL A 35 -11.01 3.10 30.61
CA VAL A 35 -9.80 3.91 30.52
C VAL A 35 -9.81 5.03 31.56
N ARG A 36 -10.93 5.77 31.72
CA ARG A 36 -11.05 6.80 32.78
C ARG A 36 -10.73 6.25 34.16
N ARG A 37 -11.17 5.02 34.46
CA ARG A 37 -10.91 4.38 35.76
C ARG A 37 -9.43 3.98 35.90
N ARG A 38 -8.82 3.45 34.83
CA ARG A 38 -7.42 2.98 34.83
C ARG A 38 -6.41 4.14 34.86
N LEU A 39 -6.63 5.16 34.04
CA LEU A 39 -5.76 6.36 33.96
C LEU A 39 -6.14 7.47 34.95
N ARG A 40 -7.30 7.37 35.61
CA ARG A 40 -7.86 8.44 36.46
C ARG A 40 -8.03 9.78 35.75
N ASP A 41 -8.22 9.77 34.42
CA ASP A 41 -8.45 10.97 33.61
C ASP A 41 -9.91 11.04 33.16
N ALA A 42 -10.68 12.00 33.69
CA ALA A 42 -12.08 12.19 33.36
C ALA A 42 -12.33 12.72 31.93
N ARG A 43 -11.31 13.26 31.26
CA ARG A 43 -11.42 13.87 29.93
C ARG A 43 -11.51 12.85 28.80
N VAL A 44 -11.25 11.57 29.08
CA VAL A 44 -11.35 10.51 28.07
C VAL A 44 -12.81 10.34 27.64
N THR A 45 -13.16 10.73 26.42
CA THR A 45 -14.51 10.60 25.86
C THR A 45 -14.61 9.41 24.91
N ALA A 46 -15.84 8.98 24.59
CA ALA A 46 -16.08 7.96 23.56
C ALA A 46 -15.54 8.42 22.19
N GLU A 47 -15.78 9.69 21.84
CA GLU A 47 -15.22 10.33 20.65
C GLU A 47 -13.68 10.32 20.66
N GLY A 48 -13.04 10.58 21.80
CA GLY A 48 -11.60 10.49 21.94
C GLY A 48 -11.06 9.08 21.72
N VAL A 49 -11.79 8.04 22.16
CA VAL A 49 -11.47 6.64 21.87
C VAL A 49 -11.63 6.35 20.37
N GLU A 50 -12.68 6.86 19.72
CA GLU A 50 -12.86 6.70 18.28
C GLU A 50 -11.74 7.36 17.48
N LEU A 51 -11.35 8.59 17.83
CA LEU A 51 -10.23 9.30 17.21
C LEU A 51 -8.91 8.56 17.43
N ALA A 52 -8.67 8.05 18.64
CA ALA A 52 -7.49 7.24 18.93
C ALA A 52 -7.48 5.93 18.12
N ALA A 53 -8.61 5.25 18.01
CA ALA A 53 -8.76 4.05 17.19
C ALA A 53 -8.57 4.33 15.70
N ASP A 54 -9.07 5.47 15.22
CA ASP A 54 -8.88 5.91 13.83
C ASP A 54 -7.44 6.36 13.55
N ALA A 55 -6.66 6.75 14.56
CA ALA A 55 -5.28 7.20 14.43
C ALA A 55 -4.24 6.09 14.68
N ALA A 56 -4.56 5.06 15.46
CA ALA A 56 -3.65 3.96 15.74
C ALA A 56 -3.57 2.96 14.57
N ALA A 57 -2.42 2.29 14.41
CA ALA A 57 -2.27 1.19 13.45
C ALA A 57 -2.73 -0.16 14.02
N THR A 58 -2.71 -0.33 15.35
CA THR A 58 -3.04 -1.59 16.02
C THR A 58 -4.45 -1.66 16.60
N LEU A 59 -5.23 -0.56 16.49
CA LEU A 59 -6.65 -0.55 16.84
C LEU A 59 -7.49 -0.57 15.56
N VAL A 60 -8.58 -1.33 15.56
CA VAL A 60 -9.40 -1.55 14.37
C VAL A 60 -10.86 -1.29 14.70
N ARG A 61 -11.49 -0.36 13.98
CA ARG A 61 -12.94 -0.17 14.06
C ARG A 61 -13.67 -1.21 13.23
N ARG A 62 -14.50 -2.01 13.89
CA ARG A 62 -15.37 -3.02 13.26
C ARG A 62 -16.60 -2.36 12.62
N PRO A 63 -17.23 -2.99 11.62
CA PRO A 63 -18.45 -2.47 10.99
C PRO A 63 -19.62 -2.27 11.97
N ASP A 64 -19.66 -3.02 13.06
CA ASP A 64 -20.66 -2.93 14.13
C ASP A 64 -20.41 -1.79 15.14
N GLY A 65 -19.36 -0.98 14.90
CA GLY A 65 -19.01 0.17 15.75
C GLY A 65 -18.09 -0.16 16.93
N ARG A 66 -17.81 -1.43 17.19
CA ARG A 66 -16.85 -1.83 18.24
C ARG A 66 -15.41 -1.57 17.81
N VAL A 67 -14.54 -1.34 18.79
CA VAL A 67 -13.09 -1.26 18.60
C VAL A 67 -12.47 -2.60 18.99
N ASP A 68 -11.61 -3.11 18.12
CA ASP A 68 -10.91 -4.38 18.26
C ASP A 68 -9.39 -4.15 18.18
N HIS A 69 -8.62 -5.15 18.57
CA HIS A 69 -7.17 -5.14 18.46
C HIS A 69 -6.75 -5.84 17.17
N LEU A 70 -5.74 -5.30 16.49
CA LEU A 70 -5.25 -5.82 15.22
C LEU A 70 -4.87 -7.31 15.32
N ALA A 71 -4.28 -7.74 16.45
CA ALA A 71 -3.92 -9.14 16.63
C ALA A 71 -5.12 -10.11 16.59
N HIS A 72 -6.31 -9.68 17.02
CA HIS A 72 -7.52 -10.51 16.91
C HIS A 72 -8.04 -10.57 15.48
N VAL A 73 -8.01 -9.43 14.77
CA VAL A 73 -8.44 -9.33 13.37
C VAL A 73 -7.54 -10.14 12.44
N LEU A 74 -6.25 -10.21 12.77
CA LEU A 74 -5.24 -10.97 12.03
C LEU A 74 -5.16 -12.44 12.42
N ASP A 75 -6.00 -12.93 13.34
CA ASP A 75 -5.97 -14.34 13.71
C ASP A 75 -6.19 -15.23 12.47
N GLY A 76 -5.31 -16.23 12.32
CA GLY A 76 -5.26 -17.13 11.18
C GLY A 76 -4.56 -16.59 9.93
N ILE A 77 -4.04 -15.35 9.92
CA ILE A 77 -3.38 -14.79 8.73
C ILE A 77 -2.00 -15.40 8.50
N VAL A 78 -1.59 -15.47 7.22
CA VAL A 78 -0.26 -15.86 6.76
C VAL A 78 0.27 -14.77 5.83
N LEU A 79 1.24 -13.98 6.31
CA LEU A 79 1.97 -13.02 5.48
C LEU A 79 3.29 -13.64 5.03
N THR A 80 3.57 -13.65 3.74
CA THR A 80 4.81 -14.22 3.21
C THR A 80 5.86 -13.15 2.95
N HIS A 81 7.11 -13.55 3.02
CA HIS A 81 8.25 -12.69 2.78
C HIS A 81 9.35 -13.43 2.03
N ARG A 82 9.95 -12.75 1.04
CA ARG A 82 11.08 -13.28 0.27
C ARG A 82 12.40 -12.95 0.95
N VAL A 83 13.10 -14.00 1.35
CA VAL A 83 14.34 -13.91 2.11
C VAL A 83 15.45 -13.24 1.30
N ARG A 84 16.03 -12.15 1.83
CA ARG A 84 17.09 -11.37 1.16
C ARG A 84 18.50 -11.95 1.34
N GLY A 85 18.72 -12.77 2.37
CA GLY A 85 20.00 -13.40 2.71
C GLY A 85 19.76 -14.63 3.58
N ALA A 86 20.71 -15.57 3.62
CA ALA A 86 20.52 -16.82 4.37
C ALA A 86 20.19 -16.58 5.85
N LEU A 87 19.19 -17.29 6.38
CA LEU A 87 18.69 -17.16 7.76
C LEU A 87 19.31 -18.16 8.75
N GLY A 88 20.05 -19.16 8.26
CA GLY A 88 20.69 -20.16 9.11
C GLY A 88 21.55 -19.53 10.21
N GLY A 89 21.21 -19.79 11.48
CA GLY A 89 21.92 -19.27 12.65
C GLY A 89 21.65 -17.79 12.97
N ARG A 90 20.79 -17.11 12.21
CA ARG A 90 20.42 -15.71 12.47
C ARG A 90 19.35 -15.61 13.56
N THR A 91 19.31 -14.43 14.18
CA THR A 91 18.26 -14.03 15.12
C THR A 91 17.39 -12.90 14.58
N ASP A 92 17.78 -12.29 13.47
CA ASP A 92 17.11 -11.13 12.87
C ASP A 92 16.48 -11.46 11.51
N LEU A 93 15.24 -11.04 11.32
CA LEU A 93 14.49 -11.15 10.08
C LEU A 93 14.15 -9.76 9.55
N TRP A 94 14.76 -9.39 8.44
CA TRP A 94 14.49 -8.14 7.73
C TRP A 94 13.21 -8.28 6.92
N LEU A 95 12.25 -7.40 7.13
CA LEU A 95 10.92 -7.48 6.54
C LEU A 95 10.68 -6.39 5.50
N GLY A 96 9.76 -6.67 4.57
CA GLY A 96 9.19 -5.71 3.65
C GLY A 96 7.91 -5.08 4.19
N ARG A 97 7.33 -4.13 3.45
CA ARG A 97 6.10 -3.42 3.84
C ARG A 97 4.90 -4.37 3.92
N GLY A 98 4.93 -5.49 3.19
CA GLY A 98 3.91 -6.51 3.22
C GLY A 98 3.76 -7.19 4.58
N ALA A 99 4.78 -7.15 5.43
CA ALA A 99 4.77 -7.67 6.79
C ALA A 99 4.67 -6.56 7.86
N GLN A 100 4.36 -5.32 7.46
CA GLN A 100 4.15 -4.20 8.36
C GLN A 100 3.16 -4.46 9.52
N PRO A 101 2.08 -5.25 9.34
CA PRO A 101 1.18 -5.52 10.46
C PRO A 101 1.90 -6.14 11.67
N PHE A 102 2.87 -7.03 11.46
CA PHE A 102 3.65 -7.62 12.55
C PHE A 102 4.66 -6.63 13.14
N LEU A 103 5.25 -5.76 12.33
CA LEU A 103 6.10 -4.68 12.83
C LEU A 103 5.30 -3.71 13.72
N SER A 104 4.08 -3.35 13.33
CA SER A 104 3.18 -2.50 14.11
C SER A 104 2.77 -3.15 15.44
N LEU A 105 2.48 -4.46 15.44
CA LEU A 105 2.23 -5.18 16.69
C LEU A 105 3.48 -5.24 17.59
N ALA A 106 4.64 -5.53 17.01
CA ALA A 106 5.92 -5.64 17.73
C ALA A 106 6.41 -4.31 18.33
N ARG A 107 5.95 -3.16 17.78
CA ARG A 107 6.21 -1.82 18.34
C ARG A 107 5.48 -1.59 19.66
N LEU A 108 4.32 -2.23 19.86
CA LEU A 108 3.54 -2.09 21.07
C LEU A 108 3.99 -3.10 22.14
N HIS A 109 4.02 -4.38 21.79
CA HIS A 109 4.42 -5.46 22.69
C HIS A 109 5.26 -6.50 21.93
N PRO A 110 6.23 -7.17 22.57
CA PRO A 110 6.93 -8.31 21.97
C PRO A 110 5.95 -9.36 21.45
N LEU A 111 6.22 -9.92 20.27
CA LEU A 111 5.39 -10.96 19.64
C LEU A 111 5.73 -12.33 20.22
N PRO A 112 4.81 -13.03 20.89
CA PRO A 112 5.06 -14.38 21.38
C PRO A 112 5.31 -15.33 20.21
N LEU A 113 6.35 -16.16 20.29
CA LEU A 113 6.69 -17.12 19.24
C LEU A 113 6.13 -18.51 19.55
N ALA A 114 5.61 -19.18 18.53
CA ALA A 114 5.15 -20.57 18.64
C ALA A 114 6.30 -21.54 18.97
N SER A 115 7.53 -21.22 18.55
CA SER A 115 8.76 -21.95 18.88
C SER A 115 9.30 -21.68 20.29
N GLY A 116 8.67 -20.77 21.03
CA GLY A 116 9.12 -20.32 22.35
C GLY A 116 9.92 -19.00 22.30
N GLY A 117 9.81 -18.22 23.36
CA GLY A 117 10.37 -16.87 23.44
C GLY A 117 9.51 -15.83 22.71
N GLU A 118 10.13 -14.68 22.38
CA GLU A 118 9.45 -13.52 21.80
C GLU A 118 10.30 -12.91 20.68
N ALA A 119 9.64 -12.37 19.65
CA ALA A 119 10.26 -11.50 18.66
C ALA A 119 9.94 -10.04 18.95
N ARG A 120 10.95 -9.17 18.85
CA ARG A 120 10.85 -7.73 19.12
C ARG A 120 11.25 -6.95 17.90
N ILE A 121 10.74 -5.72 17.74
CA ILE A 121 11.29 -4.82 16.74
C ILE A 121 12.74 -4.44 17.11
N SER A 122 13.60 -4.28 16.12
CA SER A 122 14.96 -3.80 16.33
C SER A 122 14.98 -2.45 17.05
N ALA A 123 15.92 -2.28 17.98
CA ALA A 123 16.13 -1.02 18.69
C ALA A 123 16.52 0.14 17.75
N SER A 124 17.01 -0.16 16.54
CA SER A 124 17.33 0.85 15.52
C SER A 124 16.11 1.44 14.81
N GLY A 125 14.90 0.91 15.06
CA GLY A 125 13.68 1.29 14.35
C GLY A 125 13.61 0.75 12.91
N ALA A 126 14.62 0.02 12.45
CA ALA A 126 14.60 -0.67 11.17
C ALA A 126 13.47 -1.72 11.12
N PRO A 127 12.93 -2.05 9.94
CA PRO A 127 11.86 -3.04 9.76
C PRO A 127 12.40 -4.47 9.94
N VAL A 128 12.85 -4.77 11.15
CA VAL A 128 13.55 -5.99 11.52
C VAL A 128 12.92 -6.55 12.78
N LEU A 129 12.53 -7.82 12.74
CA LEU A 129 12.17 -8.58 13.93
C LEU A 129 13.38 -9.35 14.45
N VAL A 130 13.65 -9.24 15.74
CA VAL A 130 14.75 -9.91 16.44
C VAL A 130 14.16 -10.88 17.47
N GLY A 131 14.46 -12.16 17.33
CA GLY A 131 14.00 -13.23 18.21
C GLY A 131 15.14 -14.03 18.85
N PRO A 132 14.83 -15.07 19.65
CA PRO A 132 15.82 -15.94 20.28
C PRO A 132 16.52 -16.83 19.25
N ALA A 133 17.72 -17.35 19.58
CA ALA A 133 18.43 -18.26 18.68
C ALA A 133 17.57 -19.47 18.27
N GLY A 134 17.58 -19.80 16.97
CA GLY A 134 16.84 -20.94 16.41
C GLY A 134 15.37 -20.69 16.07
N TRP A 135 14.86 -19.47 16.25
CA TRP A 135 13.46 -19.16 15.91
C TRP A 135 13.15 -19.07 14.41
N LEU A 136 14.18 -18.84 13.59
CA LEU A 136 14.06 -18.75 12.12
C LEU A 136 14.35 -20.11 11.47
N PRO A 137 13.63 -20.45 10.38
CA PRO A 137 13.94 -21.63 9.61
C PRO A 137 15.27 -21.48 8.87
N ALA A 138 15.86 -22.61 8.46
CA ALA A 138 17.07 -22.65 7.64
C ALA A 138 16.79 -22.25 6.17
N ALA A 139 16.36 -21.01 5.95
CA ALA A 139 16.06 -20.46 4.63
C ALA A 139 17.29 -19.84 3.97
N ARG A 140 17.39 -19.98 2.64
CA ARG A 140 18.40 -19.35 1.78
C ARG A 140 17.83 -18.08 1.16
N ARG A 141 18.72 -17.29 0.53
CA ARG A 141 18.30 -16.13 -0.26
C ARG A 141 17.37 -16.58 -1.39
N GLY A 142 16.23 -15.90 -1.55
CA GLY A 142 15.22 -16.18 -2.56
C GLY A 142 14.08 -17.07 -2.07
N ASP A 143 14.30 -17.84 -0.99
CA ASP A 143 13.27 -18.68 -0.38
C ASP A 143 12.12 -17.82 0.17
N LEU A 144 10.94 -18.44 0.25
CA LEU A 144 9.77 -17.83 0.86
C LEU A 144 9.61 -18.34 2.29
N VAL A 145 9.39 -17.40 3.21
CA VAL A 145 8.98 -17.70 4.58
C VAL A 145 7.58 -17.16 4.82
N GLY A 146 6.76 -17.95 5.51
CA GLY A 146 5.43 -17.57 5.95
C GLY A 146 5.47 -17.16 7.42
N LEU A 147 4.98 -15.96 7.70
CA LEU A 147 4.74 -15.44 9.03
C LEU A 147 3.25 -15.64 9.34
N ARG A 148 2.96 -16.70 10.09
CA ARG A 148 1.58 -17.06 10.46
C ARG A 148 1.28 -16.62 11.88
N TRP A 149 0.22 -15.85 12.04
CA TRP A 149 -0.31 -15.44 13.34
C TRP A 149 -1.54 -16.27 13.68
N ARG A 150 -1.51 -16.93 14.83
CA ARG A 150 -2.61 -17.76 15.30
C ARG A 150 -2.59 -17.90 16.81
N ASP A 151 -3.75 -17.80 17.45
CA ASP A 151 -3.91 -18.00 18.89
C ASP A 151 -2.94 -17.11 19.71
N GLY A 152 -2.75 -15.87 19.26
CA GLY A 152 -1.85 -14.90 19.89
C GLY A 152 -0.35 -15.18 19.73
N ARG A 153 0.04 -16.08 18.82
CA ARG A 153 1.43 -16.48 18.59
C ARG A 153 1.83 -16.34 17.13
N LEU A 154 3.07 -15.91 16.92
CA LEU A 154 3.72 -15.87 15.62
C LEU A 154 4.51 -17.15 15.38
N SER A 155 4.30 -17.76 14.22
CA SER A 155 5.11 -18.88 13.71
C SER A 155 5.76 -18.48 12.39
N VAL A 156 7.03 -18.84 12.21
CA VAL A 156 7.78 -18.59 10.98
C VAL A 156 8.23 -19.91 10.41
N SER A 157 7.81 -20.22 9.18
CA SER A 157 8.15 -21.48 8.51
C SER A 157 8.51 -21.24 7.04
N LEU A 158 9.31 -22.13 6.46
CA LEU A 158 9.50 -22.17 5.02
C LEU A 158 8.17 -22.44 4.32
N VAL A 159 7.97 -21.78 3.19
CA VAL A 159 6.80 -21.96 2.31
C VAL A 159 7.28 -22.55 1.00
N ASP A 160 6.71 -23.69 0.63
CA ASP A 160 6.89 -24.27 -0.70
C ASP A 160 6.10 -23.43 -1.72
N PRO A 161 6.74 -22.91 -2.79
CA PRO A 161 6.06 -22.19 -3.86
C PRO A 161 4.86 -22.95 -4.46
N ALA A 162 4.86 -24.29 -4.44
CA ALA A 162 3.74 -25.10 -4.93
C ALA A 162 2.47 -25.00 -4.06
N HIS A 163 2.59 -24.51 -2.82
CA HIS A 163 1.46 -24.30 -1.91
C HIS A 163 0.94 -22.86 -1.92
N LEU A 164 1.46 -22.00 -2.79
CA LEU A 164 0.94 -20.64 -2.92
C LEU A 164 -0.48 -20.67 -3.49
N ALA A 165 -1.27 -19.71 -3.00
CA ALA A 165 -2.58 -19.39 -3.54
C ALA A 165 -2.54 -19.17 -5.05
N GLY A 166 -3.60 -19.56 -5.74
CA GLY A 166 -3.67 -19.48 -7.19
C GLY A 166 -3.90 -18.05 -7.71
N PRO A 167 -3.76 -17.81 -9.03
CA PRO A 167 -3.92 -16.47 -9.61
C PRO A 167 -5.26 -15.77 -9.30
N ARG A 168 -6.35 -16.54 -9.16
CA ARG A 168 -7.67 -16.01 -8.80
C ARG A 168 -7.72 -15.46 -7.37
N GLU A 169 -7.09 -16.16 -6.44
CA GLU A 169 -7.03 -15.76 -5.03
C GLU A 169 -6.13 -14.52 -4.88
N GLU A 170 -4.99 -14.48 -5.59
CA GLU A 170 -4.14 -13.29 -5.63
C GLU A 170 -4.84 -12.07 -6.25
N LEU A 171 -5.60 -12.27 -7.33
CA LEU A 171 -6.42 -11.20 -7.92
C LEU A 171 -7.48 -10.68 -6.94
N HIS A 172 -8.11 -11.58 -6.17
CA HIS A 172 -9.07 -11.20 -5.13
C HIS A 172 -8.42 -10.36 -4.04
N VAL A 173 -7.26 -10.80 -3.51
CA VAL A 173 -6.47 -10.03 -2.53
C VAL A 173 -6.14 -8.64 -3.07
N ARG A 174 -5.58 -8.58 -4.28
CA ARG A 174 -5.21 -7.31 -4.93
C ARG A 174 -6.41 -6.39 -5.09
N THR A 175 -7.54 -6.91 -5.57
CA THR A 175 -8.77 -6.13 -5.79
C THR A 175 -9.30 -5.56 -4.49
N LEU A 176 -9.42 -6.39 -3.45
CA LEU A 176 -9.96 -5.96 -2.17
C LEU A 176 -9.04 -4.95 -1.49
N MET A 177 -7.73 -5.21 -1.46
CA MET A 177 -6.75 -4.28 -0.89
C MET A 177 -6.75 -2.94 -1.62
N ALA A 178 -6.74 -2.93 -2.95
CA ALA A 178 -6.73 -1.71 -3.74
C ALA A 178 -8.05 -0.91 -3.57
N GLN A 179 -9.21 -1.56 -3.54
CA GLN A 179 -10.48 -0.89 -3.23
C GLN A 179 -10.42 -0.16 -1.87
N ARG A 180 -9.86 -0.81 -0.85
CA ARG A 180 -9.74 -0.23 0.51
C ARG A 180 -8.72 0.90 0.57
N LEU A 181 -7.58 0.75 -0.09
CA LEU A 181 -6.57 1.79 -0.23
C LEU A 181 -7.16 3.03 -0.90
N VAL A 182 -7.82 2.88 -2.05
CA VAL A 182 -8.48 3.97 -2.75
C VAL A 182 -9.53 4.66 -1.87
N GLN A 183 -10.41 3.89 -1.23
CA GLN A 183 -11.45 4.45 -0.38
C GLN A 183 -10.85 5.30 0.75
N ARG A 184 -9.77 4.82 1.36
CA ARG A 184 -9.13 5.51 2.48
C ARG A 184 -8.34 6.74 2.02
N LEU A 185 -7.65 6.65 0.87
CA LEU A 185 -7.00 7.80 0.24
C LEU A 185 -8.02 8.88 -0.14
N ALA A 186 -9.16 8.52 -0.75
CA ALA A 186 -10.23 9.46 -1.06
C ALA A 186 -10.79 10.15 0.19
N GLN A 187 -10.98 9.41 1.29
CA GLN A 187 -11.37 9.99 2.58
C GLN A 187 -10.32 10.96 3.14
N ARG A 188 -9.03 10.63 2.98
CA ARG A 188 -7.91 11.48 3.39
C ARG A 188 -7.88 12.77 2.56
N PHE A 189 -7.90 12.66 1.23
CA PHE A 189 -7.92 13.84 0.34
C PHE A 189 -9.15 14.74 0.56
N ALA A 190 -10.31 14.17 0.91
CA ALA A 190 -11.49 14.96 1.24
C ALA A 190 -11.37 15.72 2.58
N ARG A 191 -10.54 15.24 3.51
CA ARG A 191 -10.31 15.86 4.83
C ARG A 191 -9.11 16.81 4.83
N ASP A 192 -8.04 16.45 4.13
CA ASP A 192 -6.78 17.17 4.06
C ASP A 192 -6.60 17.85 2.68
N TYR A 193 -7.34 18.95 2.46
CA TYR A 193 -6.98 19.92 1.42
C TYR A 193 -5.75 20.72 1.90
N GLY A 194 -4.54 20.16 1.87
CA GLY A 194 -3.33 20.99 1.82
C GLY A 194 -2.10 20.66 2.69
N SER A 195 -1.89 19.45 3.20
CA SER A 195 -0.57 19.08 3.73
C SER A 195 0.16 18.16 2.73
N GLY A 196 1.12 18.74 2.01
CA GLY A 196 1.78 18.17 0.83
C GLY A 196 2.98 17.26 1.09
N GLU A 197 3.10 16.65 2.26
CA GLU A 197 4.14 15.65 2.53
C GLU A 197 3.53 14.41 3.15
N ASP A 198 3.56 13.30 2.40
CA ASP A 198 3.18 12.00 2.90
C ASP A 198 4.26 11.49 3.86
N ASP A 199 3.97 11.55 5.15
CA ASP A 199 4.77 10.92 6.20
C ASP A 199 4.83 9.38 5.96
N PRO A 200 6.03 8.79 5.82
CA PRO A 200 6.21 7.35 5.65
C PRO A 200 5.49 6.50 6.71
N GLU A 201 5.41 6.98 7.96
CA GLU A 201 4.72 6.26 9.03
C GLU A 201 3.20 6.19 8.80
N GLN A 202 2.62 7.25 8.22
CA GLN A 202 1.20 7.27 7.85
C GLN A 202 0.89 6.31 6.70
N LEU A 203 1.85 6.15 5.78
CA LEU A 203 1.73 5.22 4.66
C LEU A 203 1.86 3.76 5.13
N GLU A 204 2.77 3.47 6.05
CA GLU A 204 2.87 2.16 6.70
C GLU A 204 1.58 1.81 7.45
N ALA A 205 1.03 2.76 8.21
CA ALA A 205 -0.24 2.60 8.91
C ALA A 205 -1.41 2.37 7.95
N LEU A 206 -1.38 2.96 6.75
CA LEU A 206 -2.42 2.80 5.74
C LEU A 206 -2.55 1.34 5.27
N VAL A 207 -1.43 0.68 4.97
CA VAL A 207 -1.43 -0.75 4.55
C VAL A 207 -2.03 -1.62 5.65
N VAL A 208 -1.62 -1.41 6.89
CA VAL A 208 -2.13 -2.16 8.05
C VAL A 208 -3.64 -1.98 8.22
N ARG A 209 -4.14 -0.74 8.12
CA ARG A 209 -5.57 -0.46 8.25
C ARG A 209 -6.38 -1.05 7.10
N CYS A 210 -5.88 -0.97 5.86
CA CYS A 210 -6.55 -1.55 4.71
C CYS A 210 -6.62 -3.07 4.82
N LEU A 211 -5.53 -3.71 5.24
CA LEU A 211 -5.51 -5.15 5.47
C LEU A 211 -6.46 -5.56 6.60
N ALA A 212 -6.44 -4.86 7.74
CA ALA A 212 -7.35 -5.13 8.84
C ALA A 212 -8.82 -5.02 8.41
N ARG A 213 -9.13 -3.99 7.61
CA ARG A 213 -10.49 -3.82 7.06
C ARG A 213 -10.85 -4.92 6.07
N ALA A 214 -9.94 -5.29 5.18
CA ALA A 214 -10.13 -6.38 4.24
C ALA A 214 -10.37 -7.72 4.96
N ARG A 215 -9.63 -8.00 6.04
CA ARG A 215 -9.83 -9.19 6.91
C ARG A 215 -11.18 -9.20 7.64
N LEU A 216 -11.70 -8.04 8.02
CA LEU A 216 -13.03 -7.96 8.63
C LEU A 216 -14.16 -8.28 7.64
N GLU A 217 -13.94 -8.03 6.35
CA GLU A 217 -14.91 -8.29 5.29
C GLU A 217 -14.77 -9.70 4.72
N ASP A 218 -13.53 -10.18 4.62
CA ASP A 218 -13.19 -11.54 4.24
C ASP A 218 -12.25 -12.15 5.31
N PRO A 219 -12.81 -12.85 6.32
CA PRO A 219 -12.04 -13.56 7.33
C PRO A 219 -11.23 -14.75 6.79
N GLY A 220 -11.35 -15.12 5.52
CA GLY A 220 -10.51 -16.10 4.83
C GLY A 220 -9.30 -15.49 4.12
N LEU A 221 -9.30 -14.17 3.90
CA LEU A 221 -8.26 -13.45 3.14
C LEU A 221 -6.86 -13.69 3.72
N LEU A 222 -5.92 -14.18 2.89
CA LEU A 222 -4.55 -14.50 3.31
C LEU A 222 -4.47 -15.55 4.45
N SER A 223 -5.45 -16.43 4.60
CA SER A 223 -5.37 -17.57 5.53
C SER A 223 -4.47 -18.70 5.00
N THR A 224 -4.31 -18.75 3.68
CA THR A 224 -3.31 -19.56 2.96
C THR A 224 -2.14 -18.68 2.54
N PRO A 225 -0.93 -19.25 2.37
CA PRO A 225 0.21 -18.46 1.89
C PRO A 225 -0.03 -17.98 0.46
N HIS A 226 0.15 -16.69 0.22
CA HIS A 226 0.16 -16.08 -1.12
C HIS A 226 1.59 -15.62 -1.46
N ALA A 227 1.85 -15.12 -2.67
CA ALA A 227 3.06 -14.33 -2.90
C ALA A 227 3.17 -13.16 -1.88
N PRO A 228 4.38 -12.67 -1.57
CA PRO A 228 4.55 -11.54 -0.67
C PRO A 228 3.64 -10.37 -1.06
N LEU A 229 3.02 -9.72 -0.09
CA LEU A 229 2.05 -8.66 -0.37
C LEU A 229 2.69 -7.49 -1.14
N ASP A 230 3.99 -7.25 -0.94
CA ASP A 230 4.79 -6.30 -1.72
C ASP A 230 4.87 -6.65 -3.22
N GLU A 231 4.85 -7.96 -3.54
CA GLU A 231 4.86 -8.49 -4.91
C GLU A 231 3.45 -8.43 -5.52
N ILE A 232 2.41 -8.79 -4.76
CA ILE A 232 1.00 -8.77 -5.22
C ILE A 232 0.51 -7.36 -5.53
N LEU A 233 0.90 -6.39 -4.70
CA LEU A 233 0.41 -5.01 -4.78
C LEU A 233 1.33 -4.07 -5.57
N HIS A 234 2.47 -4.54 -6.09
CA HIS A 234 3.42 -3.74 -6.88
C HIS A 234 3.75 -2.35 -6.27
N ASP A 235 4.11 -2.35 -4.98
CA ASP A 235 4.27 -1.17 -4.10
C ASP A 235 2.97 -0.33 -3.92
N PRO A 236 2.08 -0.71 -2.98
CA PRO A 236 0.76 -0.08 -2.80
C PRO A 236 0.80 1.39 -2.36
N VAL A 237 2.00 1.89 -2.03
CA VAL A 237 2.25 3.19 -1.43
C VAL A 237 2.89 4.16 -2.42
N ALA A 238 3.54 3.67 -3.47
CA ALA A 238 4.16 4.50 -4.51
C ALA A 238 3.20 4.92 -5.63
N VAL A 239 2.03 4.27 -5.70
CA VAL A 239 1.08 4.40 -6.82
C VAL A 239 0.09 5.54 -6.55
N ARG A 240 -0.02 6.49 -7.49
CA ARG A 240 -1.05 7.54 -7.39
C ARG A 240 -2.44 6.89 -7.46
N PRO A 241 -3.46 7.41 -6.76
CA PRO A 241 -4.81 6.83 -6.79
C PRO A 241 -5.36 6.57 -8.21
N ALA A 242 -5.01 7.42 -9.18
CA ALA A 242 -5.41 7.27 -10.58
C ALA A 242 -4.72 6.11 -11.32
N ASP A 243 -3.51 5.74 -10.92
CA ASP A 243 -2.77 4.60 -11.47
C ASP A 243 -3.34 3.29 -10.88
N LEU A 244 -3.65 3.28 -9.58
CA LEU A 244 -4.30 2.16 -8.89
C LEU A 244 -5.69 1.85 -9.46
N TRP A 245 -6.46 2.87 -9.85
CA TRP A 245 -7.74 2.68 -10.56
C TRP A 245 -7.57 2.11 -11.96
N ARG A 246 -6.51 2.48 -12.69
CA ARG A 246 -6.21 1.90 -14.01
C ARG A 246 -5.79 0.44 -13.90
N GLU A 247 -4.99 0.10 -12.89
CA GLU A 247 -4.63 -1.28 -12.58
C GLU A 247 -5.85 -2.11 -12.16
N LEU A 248 -6.72 -1.56 -11.30
CA LEU A 248 -7.98 -2.20 -10.92
C LEU A 248 -8.94 -2.41 -12.09
N ALA A 249 -8.98 -1.45 -13.03
CA ALA A 249 -9.79 -1.58 -14.25
C ALA A 249 -9.22 -2.69 -15.15
N GLY A 250 -7.90 -2.72 -15.37
CA GLY A 250 -7.25 -3.77 -16.16
C GLY A 250 -7.30 -5.16 -15.50
N ALA A 251 -7.23 -5.23 -14.17
CA ALA A 251 -7.31 -6.48 -13.41
C ALA A 251 -8.72 -7.10 -13.38
N ARG A 252 -9.77 -6.29 -13.63
CA ARG A 252 -11.17 -6.74 -13.75
C ARG A 252 -11.53 -7.21 -15.15
N GLU A 253 -10.75 -6.86 -16.16
CA GLU A 253 -10.86 -7.48 -17.47
C GLU A 253 -10.15 -8.85 -17.39
N GLU A 254 -10.92 -9.91 -17.13
CA GLU A 254 -10.46 -11.31 -17.05
C GLU A 254 -9.78 -11.84 -18.33
N ALA A 255 -9.63 -10.99 -19.36
CA ALA A 255 -8.98 -11.28 -20.63
C ALA A 255 -7.88 -10.25 -20.93
N GLY A 256 -6.89 -10.13 -20.04
CA GLY A 256 -5.61 -9.55 -20.43
C GLY A 256 -4.97 -10.45 -21.49
N VAL A 257 -5.17 -10.12 -22.77
CA VAL A 257 -4.47 -10.79 -23.88
C VAL A 257 -3.03 -10.31 -23.85
N GLU A 258 -2.11 -11.21 -23.49
CA GLU A 258 -0.69 -10.95 -23.65
C GLU A 258 -0.35 -10.92 -25.14
N LEU A 259 -0.18 -9.71 -25.68
CA LEU A 259 0.26 -9.50 -27.05
C LEU A 259 1.78 -9.41 -27.08
N CYS A 260 2.46 -10.51 -27.42
CA CYS A 260 3.89 -10.50 -27.66
C CYS A 260 4.17 -10.00 -29.09
N LEU A 261 4.89 -8.90 -29.23
CA LEU A 261 5.36 -8.36 -30.51
C LEU A 261 6.78 -8.87 -30.81
N GLU A 262 6.86 -10.09 -31.32
CA GLU A 262 8.15 -10.68 -31.72
C GLU A 262 8.67 -10.09 -33.04
N GLY A 263 10.00 -10.06 -33.21
CA GLY A 263 10.64 -9.64 -34.46
C GLY A 263 10.67 -8.12 -34.72
N MET A 264 10.38 -7.29 -33.70
CA MET A 264 10.46 -5.84 -33.84
C MET A 264 11.90 -5.37 -34.14
N PRO A 265 12.13 -4.59 -35.22
CA PRO A 265 13.46 -4.06 -35.51
C PRO A 265 13.98 -3.21 -34.34
N ALA A 266 15.23 -3.41 -33.93
CA ALA A 266 15.83 -2.73 -32.78
C ALA A 266 15.76 -1.19 -32.89
N ALA A 267 15.90 -0.65 -34.10
CA ALA A 267 15.77 0.78 -34.36
C ALA A 267 14.34 1.30 -34.10
N LEU A 268 13.32 0.50 -34.42
CA LEU A 268 11.92 0.85 -34.14
C LEU A 268 11.63 0.76 -32.64
N HIS A 269 12.10 -0.28 -31.97
CA HIS A 269 11.98 -0.42 -30.51
C HIS A 269 12.61 0.79 -29.78
N ALA A 270 13.84 1.15 -30.15
CA ALA A 270 14.53 2.32 -29.60
C ALA A 270 13.79 3.63 -29.85
N GLU A 271 13.15 3.76 -31.02
CA GLU A 271 12.36 4.95 -31.36
C GLU A 271 11.07 5.05 -30.54
N LEU A 272 10.35 3.95 -30.38
CA LEU A 272 9.13 3.90 -29.57
C LEU A 272 9.43 4.21 -28.11
N ASP A 273 10.50 3.63 -27.57
CA ASP A 273 10.95 3.88 -26.21
C ASP A 273 11.40 5.33 -25.99
N ARG A 274 12.10 5.92 -26.97
CA ARG A 274 12.45 7.35 -26.95
C ARG A 274 11.20 8.24 -26.92
N ARG A 275 10.17 7.90 -27.70
CA ARG A 275 8.91 8.65 -27.74
C ARG A 275 8.09 8.47 -26.46
N ALA A 276 7.98 7.24 -25.95
CA ALA A 276 7.33 6.95 -24.68
C ALA A 276 7.90 7.83 -23.55
N ARG A 277 9.24 7.85 -23.44
CA ARG A 277 9.95 8.72 -22.48
C ARG A 277 9.67 10.20 -22.69
N ARG A 278 9.66 10.68 -23.94
CA ARG A 278 9.32 12.08 -24.26
C ARG A 278 7.90 12.46 -23.83
N HIS A 279 6.98 11.49 -23.79
CA HIS A 279 5.60 11.67 -23.37
C HIS A 279 5.35 11.32 -21.89
N GLY A 280 6.39 10.95 -21.13
CA GLY A 280 6.27 10.59 -19.72
C GLY A 280 5.51 9.27 -19.49
N MET A 281 5.57 8.34 -20.45
CA MET A 281 4.87 7.05 -20.42
C MET A 281 5.88 5.91 -20.38
N ALA A 282 5.48 4.78 -19.80
CA ALA A 282 6.16 3.51 -20.01
C ALA A 282 5.93 3.01 -21.45
N LEU A 283 6.86 2.19 -21.98
CA LEU A 283 6.83 1.77 -23.39
C LEU A 283 5.56 0.98 -23.75
N ASP A 284 5.15 0.06 -22.88
CA ASP A 284 3.91 -0.71 -23.00
C ASP A 284 2.67 0.20 -23.08
N GLN A 285 2.56 1.18 -22.19
CA GLN A 285 1.47 2.16 -22.20
C GLN A 285 1.45 3.00 -23.47
N PHE A 286 2.63 3.40 -23.95
CA PHE A 286 2.76 4.17 -25.19
C PHE A 286 2.35 3.34 -26.41
N VAL A 287 2.72 2.06 -26.46
CA VAL A 287 2.32 1.13 -27.53
C VAL A 287 0.81 0.88 -27.50
N ILE A 288 0.22 0.65 -26.33
CA ILE A 288 -1.23 0.48 -26.16
C ILE A 288 -1.98 1.75 -26.62
N ALA A 289 -1.51 2.94 -26.23
CA ALA A 289 -2.11 4.20 -26.66
C ALA A 289 -2.03 4.40 -28.18
N LEU A 290 -0.91 4.03 -28.79
CA LEU A 290 -0.72 4.11 -30.24
C LEU A 290 -1.63 3.14 -30.99
N LEU A 291 -1.72 1.88 -30.53
CA LEU A 291 -2.63 0.88 -31.08
C LEU A 291 -4.09 1.28 -30.90
N GLY A 292 -4.48 1.80 -29.75
CA GLY A 292 -5.83 2.31 -29.50
C GLY A 292 -6.18 3.49 -30.40
N HIS A 293 -5.24 4.42 -30.64
CA HIS A 293 -5.45 5.54 -31.57
C HIS A 293 -5.57 5.08 -33.02
N LEU A 294 -4.77 4.08 -33.43
CA LEU A 294 -4.87 3.47 -34.75
C LEU A 294 -6.19 2.71 -34.91
N ALA A 295 -6.59 1.92 -33.93
CA ALA A 295 -7.86 1.19 -33.94
C ALA A 295 -9.06 2.15 -34.01
N TRP A 296 -9.01 3.29 -33.31
CA TRP A 296 -10.05 4.32 -33.39
C TRP A 296 -10.13 5.00 -34.77
N ARG A 297 -9.00 5.17 -35.45
CA ARG A 297 -8.94 5.82 -36.78
C ARG A 297 -9.11 4.86 -37.95
N THR A 298 -9.02 3.56 -37.71
CA THR A 298 -9.16 2.54 -38.74
C THR A 298 -10.57 1.97 -38.62
N PRO A 299 -11.48 2.19 -39.59
CA PRO A 299 -12.74 1.48 -39.59
C PRO A 299 -12.43 -0.02 -39.59
N CYS A 300 -12.95 -0.75 -38.61
CA CYS A 300 -12.81 -2.20 -38.59
C CYS A 300 -13.38 -2.73 -39.91
N ALA A 301 -12.58 -3.50 -40.67
CA ALA A 301 -12.95 -4.02 -41.98
C ALA A 301 -14.16 -5.00 -41.94
N GLU A 302 -14.71 -5.26 -40.76
CA GLU A 302 -15.80 -6.21 -40.50
C GLU A 302 -17.17 -5.53 -40.26
N ASP A 303 -17.25 -4.20 -40.21
CA ASP A 303 -18.52 -3.46 -40.04
C ASP A 303 -18.98 -2.84 -41.38
N PRO A 304 -20.03 -3.39 -42.06
CA PRO A 304 -20.51 -2.89 -43.35
C PRO A 304 -21.43 -1.66 -43.26
N GLU A 305 -21.67 -1.09 -42.09
CA GLU A 305 -22.58 0.04 -41.91
C GLU A 305 -21.86 1.39 -41.70
N GLY A 306 -22.42 2.45 -42.30
CA GLY A 306 -21.81 3.79 -42.38
C GLY A 306 -21.46 4.42 -41.02
N TRP A 307 -20.17 4.67 -40.83
CA TRP A 307 -19.54 5.27 -39.65
C TRP A 307 -19.92 6.74 -39.39
N GLU A 308 -20.64 7.37 -40.31
CA GLU A 308 -20.96 8.81 -40.33
C GLU A 308 -21.88 9.25 -39.17
N GLY A 309 -22.61 8.32 -38.55
CA GLY A 309 -23.52 8.58 -37.42
C GLY A 309 -22.90 8.43 -36.02
N ARG A 310 -21.66 7.92 -35.89
CA ARG A 310 -21.04 7.56 -34.60
C ARG A 310 -19.94 8.53 -34.15
N LEU A 311 -20.01 9.80 -34.51
CA LEU A 311 -19.13 10.82 -33.92
C LEU A 311 -19.66 11.20 -32.51
N PRO A 312 -19.03 10.78 -31.40
CA PRO A 312 -19.39 11.30 -30.10
C PRO A 312 -19.17 12.81 -30.05
N ALA A 313 -20.02 13.53 -29.32
CA ALA A 313 -19.81 14.94 -29.00
C ALA A 313 -18.46 15.10 -28.27
N ARG A 314 -17.44 15.52 -29.02
CA ARG A 314 -16.01 15.68 -28.67
C ARG A 314 -15.67 15.53 -27.16
N PRO A 315 -15.28 14.34 -26.69
CA PRO A 315 -14.44 14.25 -25.50
C PRO A 315 -13.03 14.69 -25.89
N ARG A 316 -12.59 15.87 -25.41
CA ARG A 316 -11.19 16.32 -25.51
C ARG A 316 -10.41 15.71 -24.35
N LEU A 317 -9.53 14.76 -24.66
CA LEU A 317 -8.57 14.25 -23.69
C LEU A 317 -7.28 15.08 -23.82
N THR A 318 -7.05 15.99 -22.87
CA THR A 318 -5.81 16.79 -22.81
C THR A 318 -4.85 16.11 -21.85
N LEU A 319 -3.77 15.53 -22.36
CA LEU A 319 -2.66 15.06 -21.54
C LEU A 319 -1.92 16.30 -21.02
N LEU A 320 -2.09 16.61 -19.74
CA LEU A 320 -1.37 17.70 -19.10
C LEU A 320 0.10 17.31 -18.93
N ARG A 321 0.97 18.15 -19.47
CA ARG A 321 2.43 18.10 -19.28
C ARG A 321 2.72 18.26 -17.78
N GLY A 322 3.31 17.25 -17.15
CA GLY A 322 3.95 17.43 -15.85
C GLY A 322 5.03 18.50 -15.98
N GLY A 323 4.85 19.63 -15.30
CA GLY A 323 5.79 20.75 -15.33
C GLY A 323 7.15 20.32 -14.82
N SER A 324 8.15 20.39 -15.69
CA SER A 324 9.54 20.45 -15.29
C SER A 324 9.75 21.72 -14.46
N SER A 325 10.34 21.57 -13.29
CA SER A 325 11.03 22.62 -12.53
C SER A 325 11.67 23.65 -13.45
N GLY A 326 11.28 24.92 -13.30
CA GLY A 326 11.82 26.02 -14.07
C GLY A 326 13.34 26.19 -13.87
N PRO A 327 14.05 26.73 -14.87
CA PRO A 327 15.43 27.12 -14.69
C PRO A 327 15.53 28.36 -13.78
N VAL A 328 16.55 28.34 -12.93
CA VAL A 328 17.05 29.46 -12.11
C VAL A 328 17.21 30.71 -12.99
N PRO A 329 16.69 31.90 -12.60
CA PRO A 329 16.89 33.11 -13.37
C PRO A 329 18.37 33.53 -13.32
N ALA A 330 19.02 33.57 -14.49
CA ALA A 330 20.30 34.24 -14.66
C ALA A 330 20.13 35.75 -14.50
N ARG A 331 21.11 36.39 -13.86
CA ARG A 331 21.19 37.85 -13.63
C ARG A 331 21.01 38.66 -14.92
N PRO A 332 20.46 39.89 -14.82
CA PRO A 332 20.39 40.82 -15.93
C PRO A 332 21.75 41.52 -16.07
N ASP A 333 22.33 41.49 -17.27
CA ASP A 333 23.20 42.55 -17.80
C ASP A 333 23.63 42.18 -19.23
N ALA A 334 23.09 42.89 -20.20
CA ALA A 334 23.83 43.54 -21.30
C ALA A 334 22.82 44.01 -22.35
N ALA A 335 22.83 45.31 -22.58
CA ALA A 335 21.95 46.05 -23.45
C ALA A 335 21.95 45.56 -24.91
N GLU A 336 20.77 45.59 -25.54
CA GLU A 336 20.63 45.55 -26.99
C GLU A 336 21.27 46.80 -27.62
N PRO A 337 22.06 46.66 -28.69
CA PRO A 337 22.44 47.80 -29.53
C PRO A 337 21.27 48.21 -30.44
N PRO A 338 21.10 49.51 -30.73
CA PRO A 338 19.98 50.00 -31.54
C PRO A 338 20.12 49.63 -33.02
N GLU A 339 18.97 49.37 -33.65
CA GLU A 339 18.83 49.07 -35.08
C GLU A 339 19.32 50.20 -35.99
N PRO A 340 19.85 49.87 -37.18
CA PRO A 340 20.25 50.86 -38.17
C PRO A 340 19.03 51.49 -38.87
N PRO A 341 19.14 52.74 -39.35
CA PRO A 341 18.03 53.47 -39.96
C PRO A 341 17.64 52.90 -41.32
N GLU A 342 16.33 52.89 -41.57
CA GLU A 342 15.70 52.51 -42.84
C GLU A 342 16.19 53.41 -43.99
N ALA A 343 16.46 52.78 -45.14
CA ALA A 343 16.80 53.46 -46.38
C ALA A 343 15.56 53.58 -47.27
N GLY A 344 15.22 54.82 -47.66
CA GLY A 344 14.33 55.13 -48.79
C GLY A 344 13.04 55.84 -48.43
#